data_AF-A0A430C0K7-F1
#
_entry.id   AF-A0A430C0K7-F1
#
_cell.length_a   1.000
_cell.length_b   1.000
_cell.length_c   1.000
_cell.angle_alpha   90.00
_cell.angle_beta   90.00
_cell.angle_gamma   90.00
#
_symmetry.space_group_name_H-M   'P 1'
#
loop_
_entity.id
_entity.type
_entity.pdbx_description
1 polymer ?
#
loop_
_entity_poly.entity_id
_entity_poly.type
_entity_poly.pdbx_seq_one_letter_code
_entity_poly.pdbx_strand_id
1 'polypeptide(L)'
;MRPVMFRQPWGRPAVGDHEMACVATHRAERTAEERSRSFHILNVLRGLAAMSVITLHYPQAFAPFVASGAYLAVDLFFVMSGFVLARAYDVRLQDGMGGRAFIVTRLIRLYPFYILALALGTVELAYYYRNDHLAAEIILSSVFNFVMLPSPPVGIPYQPLFPANFVAWTLSFELFANAAYGFGFGVLTHKRLRPLKKACAKSAWRMAGDAGHRGYAAYQAAAACRASN
;
A
#
# COMPACT_ATOMS: atom_id res chain seq x y z
N MET A 1 -5.26 74.47 12.28
CA MET A 1 -4.38 73.59 11.47
C MET A 1 -3.98 72.43 12.36
N ARG A 2 -4.32 71.15 12.16
CA ARG A 2 -4.92 70.42 11.03
C ARG A 2 -6.16 69.62 11.51
N PRO A 3 -7.20 69.48 10.67
CA PRO A 3 -8.44 68.78 11.00
C PRO A 3 -8.50 67.35 10.40
N VAL A 4 -9.58 66.62 10.72
CA VAL A 4 -10.19 65.49 9.97
C VAL A 4 -9.53 64.09 10.17
N MET A 5 -10.15 63.19 10.95
CA MET A 5 -11.07 62.09 10.53
C MET A 5 -10.31 60.93 9.85
N PHE A 6 -10.28 59.71 10.41
CA PHE A 6 -11.31 58.71 10.10
C PHE A 6 -11.41 57.66 11.21
N ARG A 7 -12.40 57.82 12.09
CA ARG A 7 -13.04 56.70 12.75
C ARG A 7 -13.72 55.90 11.64
N GLN A 8 -13.27 54.68 11.35
CA GLN A 8 -13.94 53.80 10.38
C GLN A 8 -15.42 53.67 10.82
N PRO A 9 -16.38 54.20 10.03
CA PRO A 9 -17.77 54.30 10.44
C PRO A 9 -18.55 53.13 9.82
N TRP A 10 -18.86 52.12 10.64
CA TRP A 10 -19.81 51.03 10.37
C TRP A 10 -19.49 50.04 9.21
N GLY A 11 -19.61 48.73 9.47
CA GLY A 11 -19.37 47.74 8.41
C GLY A 11 -19.81 46.30 8.69
N ARG A 12 -21.09 46.11 9.06
CA ARG A 12 -21.84 44.83 9.15
C ARG A 12 -21.66 43.98 10.43
N PRO A 13 -22.74 43.46 11.04
CA PRO A 13 -22.63 42.25 11.84
C PRO A 13 -22.24 41.09 10.90
N ALA A 14 -21.24 40.30 11.28
CA ALA A 14 -21.05 38.85 11.17
C ALA A 14 -21.78 37.99 10.10
N VAL A 15 -22.34 38.53 9.01
CA VAL A 15 -23.07 37.74 7.99
C VAL A 15 -22.09 36.90 7.16
N GLY A 16 -20.91 37.44 6.85
CA GLY A 16 -19.86 36.71 6.14
C GLY A 16 -19.17 35.63 6.99
N ASP A 17 -19.10 35.81 8.30
CA ASP A 17 -18.48 34.84 9.21
C ASP A 17 -19.36 33.60 9.39
N HIS A 18 -20.68 33.79 9.48
CA HIS A 18 -21.64 32.69 9.54
C HIS A 18 -21.77 31.96 8.19
N GLU A 19 -21.74 32.66 7.05
CA GLU A 19 -21.68 32.03 5.73
C GLU A 19 -20.37 31.26 5.51
N MET A 20 -19.20 31.83 5.86
CA MET A 20 -17.93 31.12 5.76
C MET A 20 -17.85 29.92 6.70
N ALA A 21 -18.35 30.05 7.94
CA ALA A 21 -18.44 28.93 8.87
C ALA A 21 -19.36 27.82 8.32
N CYS A 22 -20.53 28.17 7.77
CA CYS A 22 -21.46 27.22 7.15
C CYS A 22 -20.85 26.52 5.92
N VAL A 23 -20.15 27.26 5.06
CA VAL A 23 -19.43 26.68 3.91
C VAL A 23 -18.29 25.76 4.36
N ALA A 24 -17.58 26.11 5.44
CA ALA A 24 -16.51 25.29 6.00
C ALA A 24 -17.05 23.99 6.61
N THR A 25 -18.17 24.03 7.35
CA THR A 25 -18.80 22.84 7.93
C THR A 25 -19.35 21.92 6.85
N HIS A 26 -20.09 22.45 5.87
CA HIS A 26 -20.59 21.65 4.74
C HIS A 26 -19.46 21.02 3.92
N ARG A 27 -18.34 21.72 3.74
CA ARG A 27 -17.16 21.16 3.09
C ARG A 27 -16.55 20.03 3.94
N ALA A 28 -16.43 20.21 5.25
CA ALA A 28 -15.91 19.18 6.15
C ALA A 28 -16.78 17.92 6.15
N GLU A 29 -18.10 18.07 6.25
CA GLU A 29 -19.08 16.98 6.19
C GLU A 29 -18.98 16.21 4.87
N ARG A 30 -18.98 16.92 3.73
CA ARG A 30 -18.80 16.29 2.42
C ARG A 30 -17.50 15.49 2.32
N THR A 31 -16.39 16.01 2.83
CA THR A 31 -15.11 15.29 2.81
C THR A 31 -15.11 14.05 3.73
N ALA A 32 -15.85 14.09 4.83
CA ALA A 32 -16.02 12.96 5.73
C ALA A 32 -16.87 11.86 5.10
N GLU A 33 -17.98 12.23 4.44
CA GLU A 33 -18.84 11.29 3.71
C GLU A 33 -18.12 10.62 2.55
N GLU A 34 -17.39 11.40 1.73
CA GLU A 34 -16.58 10.88 0.63
C GLU A 34 -15.53 9.87 1.14
N ARG A 35 -14.89 10.17 2.27
CA ARG A 35 -13.93 9.28 2.92
C ARG A 35 -14.60 7.99 3.42
N SER A 36 -15.74 8.10 4.07
CA SER A 36 -16.52 6.95 4.56
C SER A 36 -16.92 6.02 3.40
N ARG A 37 -17.42 6.61 2.31
CA ARG A 37 -17.83 5.90 1.10
C ARG A 37 -16.65 5.16 0.44
N SER A 38 -15.48 5.80 0.38
CA SER A 38 -14.26 5.18 -0.16
C SER A 38 -13.82 3.96 0.68
N PHE A 39 -13.83 4.07 2.01
CA PHE A 39 -13.52 2.92 2.88
C PHE A 39 -14.55 1.80 2.78
N HIS A 40 -15.83 2.14 2.61
CA HIS A 40 -16.89 1.16 2.40
C HIS A 40 -16.68 0.35 1.12
N ILE A 41 -16.44 1.02 -0.01
CA ILE A 41 -16.14 0.36 -1.30
C ILE A 41 -14.95 -0.58 -1.16
N LEU A 42 -13.89 -0.15 -0.47
CA LEU A 42 -12.71 -0.97 -0.26
C LEU A 42 -12.99 -2.23 0.56
N ASN A 43 -13.87 -2.13 1.57
CA ASN A 43 -14.28 -3.30 2.35
C ASN A 43 -15.11 -4.28 1.53
N VAL A 44 -15.98 -3.79 0.64
CA VAL A 44 -16.74 -4.63 -0.30
C VAL A 44 -15.79 -5.36 -1.26
N LEU A 45 -14.83 -4.65 -1.86
CA LEU A 45 -13.82 -5.24 -2.75
C LEU A 45 -12.99 -6.30 -2.00
N ARG A 46 -12.65 -6.07 -0.73
CA ARG A 46 -11.97 -7.05 0.11
C ARG A 46 -12.82 -8.30 0.34
N GLY A 47 -14.12 -8.15 0.57
CA GLY A 47 -15.05 -9.28 0.71
C GLY A 47 -15.15 -10.12 -0.55
N LEU A 48 -15.26 -9.47 -1.72
CA LEU A 48 -15.26 -10.17 -3.02
C LEU A 48 -13.94 -10.90 -3.27
N ALA A 49 -12.80 -10.25 -2.96
CA ALA A 49 -11.49 -10.88 -3.05
C ALA A 49 -11.38 -12.11 -2.13
N ALA A 50 -11.84 -12.01 -0.88
CA ALA A 50 -11.84 -13.11 0.07
C ALA A 50 -12.67 -14.31 -0.44
N MET A 51 -13.85 -14.05 -1.01
CA MET A 51 -14.70 -15.10 -1.56
C MET A 51 -14.01 -15.85 -2.70
N SER A 52 -13.38 -15.11 -3.63
CA SER A 52 -12.60 -15.71 -4.70
C SER A 52 -11.48 -16.61 -4.17
N VAL A 53 -10.75 -16.18 -3.12
CA VAL A 53 -9.68 -16.98 -2.50
C VAL A 53 -10.21 -18.29 -1.90
N ILE A 54 -11.40 -18.27 -1.27
CA ILE A 54 -12.03 -19.47 -0.71
C ILE A 54 -12.32 -20.50 -1.81
N THR A 55 -12.84 -20.07 -2.96
CA THR A 55 -13.11 -21.00 -4.09
C THR A 55 -11.84 -21.66 -4.63
N LEU A 56 -10.69 -20.99 -4.50
CA LEU A 56 -9.37 -21.50 -4.93
C LEU A 56 -8.82 -22.56 -3.95
N HIS A 57 -9.10 -22.43 -2.65
CA HIS A 57 -8.61 -23.36 -1.63
C HIS A 57 -9.50 -24.61 -1.49
N TYR A 58 -10.77 -24.54 -1.90
CA TYR A 58 -11.71 -25.66 -1.84
C TYR A 58 -12.33 -25.97 -3.21
N PRO A 59 -11.53 -26.28 -4.24
CA PRO A 59 -12.03 -26.45 -5.60
C PRO A 59 -13.05 -27.59 -5.70
N GLN A 60 -12.94 -28.64 -4.87
CA GLN A 60 -13.90 -29.75 -4.84
C GLN A 60 -15.30 -29.33 -4.36
N ALA A 61 -15.40 -28.33 -3.48
CA ALA A 61 -16.67 -27.85 -2.96
C ALA A 61 -17.37 -26.86 -3.90
N PHE A 62 -16.62 -26.22 -4.81
CA PHE A 62 -17.10 -25.14 -5.67
C PHE A 62 -17.02 -25.45 -7.17
N ALA A 63 -16.64 -26.66 -7.56
CA ALA A 63 -16.65 -27.08 -8.97
C ALA A 63 -18.09 -27.10 -9.54
N PRO A 64 -18.32 -26.63 -10.78
CA PRO A 64 -17.34 -26.12 -11.75
C PRO A 64 -17.09 -24.59 -11.66
N PHE A 65 -17.69 -23.90 -10.70
CA PHE A 65 -17.61 -22.43 -10.52
C PHE A 65 -16.26 -21.93 -9.95
N VAL A 66 -15.17 -22.70 -10.12
CA VAL A 66 -13.84 -22.29 -9.66
C VAL A 66 -13.39 -21.11 -10.51
N ALA A 67 -13.29 -19.94 -9.89
CA ALA A 67 -12.86 -18.73 -10.56
C ALA A 67 -11.40 -18.88 -11.00
N SER A 68 -11.18 -19.11 -12.30
CA SER A 68 -9.85 -19.36 -12.88
C SER A 68 -8.86 -18.20 -12.68
N GLY A 69 -9.35 -17.01 -12.32
CA GLY A 69 -8.57 -15.82 -12.00
C GLY A 69 -8.45 -15.49 -10.50
N ALA A 70 -8.87 -16.38 -9.59
CA ALA A 70 -8.89 -16.07 -8.15
C ALA A 70 -7.50 -15.81 -7.56
N TYR A 71 -6.40 -16.17 -8.24
CA TYR A 71 -5.04 -15.80 -7.83
C TYR A 71 -4.83 -14.27 -7.85
N LEU A 72 -5.51 -13.54 -8.75
CA LEU A 72 -5.48 -12.07 -8.82
C LEU A 72 -6.10 -11.42 -7.59
N ALA A 73 -6.92 -12.14 -6.83
CA ALA A 73 -7.48 -11.62 -5.59
C ALA A 73 -6.36 -11.33 -4.57
N VAL A 74 -5.30 -12.14 -4.55
CA VAL A 74 -4.13 -11.93 -3.69
C VAL A 74 -3.41 -10.63 -4.06
N ASP A 75 -3.23 -10.37 -5.36
CA ASP A 75 -2.65 -9.11 -5.84
C ASP A 75 -3.51 -7.90 -5.44
N LEU A 76 -4.83 -8.04 -5.54
CA LEU A 76 -5.77 -7.01 -5.09
C LEU A 76 -5.64 -6.74 -3.58
N PHE A 77 -5.49 -7.77 -2.74
CA PHE A 77 -5.24 -7.60 -1.30
C PHE A 77 -3.96 -6.79 -1.02
N PHE A 78 -2.87 -7.05 -1.75
CA PHE A 78 -1.64 -6.30 -1.61
C PHE A 78 -1.81 -4.82 -2.01
N VAL A 79 -2.45 -4.55 -3.15
CA VAL A 79 -2.71 -3.18 -3.61
C VAL A 79 -3.60 -2.42 -2.62
N MET A 80 -4.66 -3.06 -2.11
CA MET A 80 -5.56 -2.47 -1.11
C MET A 80 -4.83 -2.20 0.21
N SER A 81 -3.94 -3.11 0.65
CA SER A 81 -3.15 -2.90 1.87
C SER A 81 -2.26 -1.67 1.73
N GLY A 82 -1.54 -1.54 0.61
CA GLY A 82 -0.68 -0.38 0.33
C GLY A 82 -1.44 0.94 0.24
N PHE A 83 -2.61 0.96 -0.40
CA PHE A 83 -3.45 2.16 -0.49
C PHE A 83 -3.94 2.65 0.87
N VAL A 84 -4.45 1.73 1.72
CA VAL A 84 -4.90 2.06 3.08
C VAL A 84 -3.73 2.55 3.93
N LEU A 85 -2.57 1.91 3.76
CA LEU A 85 -1.35 2.24 4.49
C LEU A 85 -0.92 3.68 4.22
N ALA A 86 -0.75 4.03 2.94
CA ALA A 86 -0.37 5.36 2.52
C ALA A 86 -1.40 6.39 3.00
N ARG A 87 -2.70 6.13 2.85
CA ARG A 87 -3.71 7.14 3.24
C ARG A 87 -3.82 7.36 4.75
N ALA A 88 -3.63 6.31 5.56
CA ALA A 88 -3.83 6.38 7.00
C ALA A 88 -2.57 6.76 7.80
N TYR A 89 -1.39 6.41 7.31
CA TYR A 89 -0.15 6.53 8.06
C TYR A 89 0.85 7.52 7.47
N ASP A 90 0.68 8.01 6.24
CA ASP A 90 1.60 8.98 5.62
C ASP A 90 1.68 10.28 6.43
N VAL A 91 0.54 10.81 6.87
CA VAL A 91 0.49 12.00 7.76
C VAL A 91 1.08 11.68 9.14
N ARG A 92 0.77 10.51 9.72
CA ARG A 92 1.23 10.15 11.07
C ARG A 92 2.74 9.91 11.12
N LEU A 93 3.32 9.35 10.07
CA LEU A 93 4.77 9.20 9.93
C LEU A 93 5.45 10.56 9.70
N GLN A 94 4.81 11.48 8.97
CA GLN A 94 5.31 12.86 8.82
C GLN A 94 5.27 13.63 10.16
N ASP A 95 4.25 13.38 10.99
CA ASP A 95 4.08 13.98 12.32
C ASP A 95 4.96 13.32 13.41
N GLY A 96 5.90 12.45 13.03
CA GLY A 96 6.91 11.90 13.93
C GLY A 96 6.62 10.50 14.50
N MET A 97 5.61 9.79 14.00
CA MET A 97 5.41 8.38 14.37
C MET A 97 6.62 7.55 13.94
N GLY A 98 7.33 6.96 14.91
CA GLY A 98 8.46 6.08 14.63
C GLY A 98 8.03 4.77 13.94
N GLY A 99 8.84 4.28 13.00
CA GLY A 99 8.56 3.05 12.25
C GLY A 99 8.28 1.82 13.13
N ARG A 100 8.84 1.75 14.35
CA ARG A 100 8.54 0.69 15.33
C ARG A 100 7.08 0.73 15.81
N ALA A 101 6.57 1.91 16.17
CA ALA A 101 5.18 2.07 16.63
C ALA A 101 4.18 1.71 15.53
N PHE A 102 4.53 2.04 14.29
CA PHE A 102 3.77 1.65 13.11
C PHE A 102 3.67 0.13 12.95
N ILE A 103 4.79 -0.60 13.04
CA ILE A 103 4.78 -2.07 12.91
C ILE A 103 4.05 -2.75 14.08
N VAL A 104 4.23 -2.27 15.30
CA VAL A 104 3.54 -2.81 16.48
C VAL A 104 2.01 -2.69 16.34
N THR A 105 1.52 -1.54 15.86
CA THR A 105 0.07 -1.33 15.64
C THR A 105 -0.50 -2.34 14.64
N ARG A 106 0.28 -2.71 13.61
CA ARG A 106 -0.13 -3.67 12.59
C ARG A 106 -0.07 -5.10 13.12
N LEU A 107 0.98 -5.45 13.87
CA LEU A 107 1.14 -6.76 14.49
C LEU A 107 -0.01 -7.06 15.45
N ILE A 108 -0.36 -6.14 16.36
CA ILE A 108 -1.44 -6.37 17.35
C ILE A 108 -2.79 -6.69 16.68
N ARG A 109 -3.05 -6.16 15.48
CA ARG A 109 -4.29 -6.43 14.74
C ARG A 109 -4.27 -7.75 13.98
N LEU A 110 -3.13 -8.15 13.43
CA LEU A 110 -3.00 -9.33 12.55
C LEU A 110 -2.69 -10.62 13.33
N TYR A 111 -1.85 -10.50 14.35
CA TYR A 111 -1.32 -11.63 15.10
C TYR A 111 -2.37 -12.46 15.86
N PRO A 112 -3.45 -11.88 16.43
CA PRO A 112 -4.48 -12.68 17.13
C PRO A 112 -5.16 -13.70 16.22
N PHE A 113 -5.56 -13.26 15.02
CA PHE A 113 -6.17 -14.14 14.02
C PHE A 113 -5.15 -15.12 13.43
N TYR A 114 -3.91 -14.67 13.28
CA TYR A 114 -2.83 -15.52 12.78
C TYR A 114 -2.51 -16.69 13.73
N ILE A 115 -2.37 -16.43 15.03
CA ILE A 115 -2.09 -17.46 16.03
C ILE A 115 -3.20 -18.51 16.03
N LEU A 116 -4.46 -18.10 15.92
CA LEU A 116 -5.58 -19.04 15.84
C LEU A 116 -5.46 -19.95 14.61
N ALA A 117 -5.22 -19.38 13.43
CA ALA A 117 -5.03 -20.16 12.21
C ALA A 117 -3.81 -21.09 12.29
N LEU A 118 -2.71 -20.61 12.87
CA LEU A 118 -1.50 -21.40 13.09
C LEU A 118 -1.74 -22.56 14.04
N ALA A 119 -2.46 -22.34 15.16
CA ALA A 119 -2.77 -23.39 16.11
C ALA A 119 -3.60 -24.51 15.45
N LEU A 120 -4.62 -24.13 14.68
CA LEU A 120 -5.44 -25.10 13.95
C LEU A 120 -4.62 -25.87 12.91
N GLY A 121 -3.79 -25.19 12.13
CA GLY A 121 -2.98 -25.86 11.11
C GLY A 121 -1.82 -26.68 11.67
N THR A 122 -1.23 -26.31 12.82
CA THR A 122 -0.27 -27.16 13.55
C THR A 122 -0.95 -28.44 14.05
N VAL A 123 -2.18 -28.35 14.57
CA VAL A 123 -2.95 -29.52 15.03
C VAL A 123 -3.29 -30.44 13.85
N GLU A 124 -3.73 -29.87 12.72
CA GLU A 124 -3.99 -30.62 11.49
C GLU A 124 -2.74 -31.33 10.99
N LEU A 125 -1.60 -30.64 10.94
CA LEU A 125 -0.32 -31.19 10.52
C LEU A 125 0.14 -32.33 11.43
N ALA A 126 0.03 -32.14 12.75
CA ALA A 126 0.35 -33.17 13.73
C ALA A 126 -0.57 -34.40 13.63
N TYR A 127 -1.86 -34.19 13.32
CA TYR A 127 -2.81 -35.28 13.13
C TYR A 127 -2.52 -36.07 11.85
N TYR A 128 -2.15 -35.39 10.76
CA TYR A 128 -1.85 -36.02 9.47
C TYR A 128 -0.57 -36.88 9.55
N TYR A 129 0.51 -36.35 10.13
CA TYR A 129 1.83 -37.01 10.22
C TYR A 129 2.07 -37.76 11.54
N ARG A 130 1.01 -38.13 12.26
CA ARG A 130 1.11 -38.73 13.61
C ARG A 130 1.91 -40.03 13.69
N ASN A 131 2.03 -40.77 12.58
CA ASN A 131 2.72 -42.06 12.52
C ASN A 131 4.13 -41.96 11.94
N ASP A 132 4.55 -40.78 11.47
CA ASP A 132 5.77 -40.63 10.68
C ASP A 132 6.99 -40.20 11.52
N HIS A 133 6.84 -40.14 12.85
CA HIS A 133 7.86 -39.71 13.81
C HIS A 133 8.44 -38.30 13.56
N LEU A 134 7.72 -37.44 12.83
CA LEU A 134 8.13 -36.07 12.45
C LEU A 134 7.84 -34.99 13.51
N ALA A 135 7.80 -35.36 14.79
CA ALA A 135 7.37 -34.45 15.85
C ALA A 135 8.33 -33.26 16.02
N ALA A 136 9.64 -33.48 15.91
CA ALA A 136 10.65 -32.43 16.07
C ALA A 136 10.59 -31.42 14.91
N GLU A 137 10.38 -31.90 13.70
CA GLU A 137 10.25 -31.15 12.46
C GLU A 137 9.00 -30.27 12.50
N ILE A 138 7.87 -30.82 12.94
CA ILE A 138 6.60 -30.08 13.09
C ILE A 138 6.74 -28.98 14.14
N ILE A 139 7.39 -29.25 15.26
CA ILE A 139 7.65 -28.24 16.31
C ILE A 139 8.55 -27.14 15.75
N LEU A 140 9.67 -27.50 15.11
CA LEU A 140 10.61 -26.55 14.55
C LEU A 140 9.95 -25.66 13.49
N SER A 141 9.22 -26.25 12.54
CA SER A 141 8.47 -25.50 11.52
C SER A 141 7.38 -24.62 12.15
N SER A 142 6.70 -25.08 13.21
CA SER A 142 5.69 -24.27 13.91
C SER A 142 6.30 -23.06 14.62
N VAL A 143 7.51 -23.18 15.17
CA VAL A 143 8.25 -22.05 15.76
C VAL A 143 8.63 -21.02 14.70
N PHE A 144 9.11 -21.45 13.53
CA PHE A 144 9.42 -20.53 12.42
C PHE A 144 8.14 -19.85 11.88
N ASN A 145 7.07 -20.63 11.70
CA ASN A 145 5.78 -20.09 11.26
C ASN A 145 5.23 -19.11 12.30
N PHE A 146 5.38 -19.36 13.60
CA PHE A 146 4.95 -18.43 14.65
C PHE A 146 5.54 -17.03 14.45
N VAL A 147 6.83 -16.93 14.11
CA VAL A 147 7.49 -15.65 13.81
C VAL A 147 7.27 -15.16 12.37
N MET A 148 6.35 -15.79 11.61
CA MET A 148 6.08 -15.50 10.20
C MET A 148 7.31 -15.63 9.29
N LEU A 149 8.25 -16.52 9.65
CA LEU A 149 9.43 -16.83 8.84
C LEU A 149 9.23 -18.13 8.07
N PRO A 150 9.78 -18.23 6.84
CA PRO A 150 9.76 -19.47 6.09
C PRO A 150 10.54 -20.54 6.87
N SER A 151 9.95 -21.73 7.02
CA SER A 151 10.63 -22.82 7.72
C SER A 151 11.75 -23.41 6.87
N PRO A 152 12.91 -23.78 7.45
CA PRO A 152 13.96 -24.47 6.73
C PRO A 152 13.47 -25.83 6.19
N PRO A 153 14.16 -26.44 5.21
CA PRO A 153 13.81 -27.76 4.68
C PRO A 153 14.07 -28.84 5.75
N VAL A 154 13.07 -29.12 6.59
CA VAL A 154 13.19 -30.03 7.74
C VAL A 154 12.76 -31.47 7.43
N GLY A 155 12.48 -31.80 6.17
CA GLY A 155 12.13 -33.18 5.76
C GLY A 155 10.63 -33.51 5.73
N ILE A 156 9.74 -32.54 6.00
CA ILE A 156 8.28 -32.70 5.80
C ILE A 156 7.99 -32.88 4.30
N PRO A 157 7.15 -33.86 3.88
CA PRO A 157 6.80 -34.06 2.48
C PRO A 157 6.20 -32.81 1.82
N TYR A 158 6.48 -32.58 0.53
CA TYR A 158 6.11 -31.41 -0.28
C TYR A 158 6.74 -30.05 0.12
N GLN A 159 7.43 -29.97 1.26
CA GLN A 159 8.21 -28.80 1.73
C GLN A 159 7.58 -27.41 1.46
N PRO A 160 6.31 -27.17 1.86
CA PRO A 160 5.74 -25.83 1.77
C PRO A 160 6.53 -24.84 2.64
N LEU A 161 6.67 -23.58 2.21
CA LEU A 161 7.36 -22.53 2.97
C LEU A 161 6.80 -22.36 4.40
N PHE A 162 5.49 -22.61 4.56
CA PHE A 162 4.77 -22.51 5.83
C PHE A 162 3.92 -23.78 6.07
N PRO A 163 4.50 -24.88 6.58
CA PRO A 163 3.79 -26.17 6.69
C PRO A 163 2.57 -26.16 7.59
N ALA A 164 2.60 -25.40 8.69
CA ALA A 164 1.49 -25.31 9.64
C ALA A 164 0.43 -24.28 9.24
N ASN A 165 0.68 -23.46 8.22
CA ASN A 165 -0.30 -22.50 7.72
C ASN A 165 0.10 -22.07 6.32
N PHE A 166 -0.37 -22.80 5.30
CA PHE A 166 0.04 -22.57 3.92
C PHE A 166 -0.18 -21.10 3.50
N VAL A 167 -1.32 -20.50 3.83
CA VAL A 167 -1.68 -19.11 3.44
C VAL A 167 -0.87 -18.03 4.17
N ALA A 168 -0.04 -18.40 5.15
CA ALA A 168 0.80 -17.45 5.89
C ALA A 168 1.79 -16.70 4.97
N TRP A 169 2.15 -17.27 3.81
CA TRP A 169 3.11 -16.65 2.90
C TRP A 169 2.74 -15.21 2.53
N THR A 170 1.47 -14.95 2.18
CA THR A 170 0.98 -13.61 1.82
C THR A 170 1.10 -12.64 2.99
N LEU A 171 0.73 -13.09 4.20
CA LEU A 171 0.77 -12.28 5.41
C LEU A 171 2.21 -11.94 5.83
N SER A 172 3.13 -12.90 5.68
CA SER A 172 4.55 -12.71 5.91
C SER A 172 5.12 -11.65 4.97
N PHE A 173 4.83 -11.74 3.66
CA PHE A 173 5.23 -10.71 2.69
C PHE A 173 4.61 -9.34 2.99
N GLU A 174 3.36 -9.29 3.45
CA GLU A 174 2.73 -8.05 3.87
C GLU A 174 3.47 -7.43 5.07
N LEU A 175 3.89 -8.23 6.05
CA LEU A 175 4.67 -7.75 7.18
C LEU A 175 6.05 -7.22 6.75
N PHE A 176 6.75 -7.92 5.84
CA PHE A 176 8.01 -7.44 5.27
C PHE A 176 7.84 -6.13 4.50
N ALA A 177 6.80 -6.01 3.66
CA ALA A 177 6.50 -4.79 2.94
C ALA A 177 6.16 -3.63 3.88
N ASN A 178 5.38 -3.89 4.94
CA ASN A 178 5.09 -2.92 5.99
C ASN A 178 6.37 -2.46 6.70
N ALA A 179 7.26 -3.39 7.07
CA ALA A 179 8.54 -3.07 7.68
C ALA A 179 9.40 -2.19 6.74
N ALA A 180 9.53 -2.60 5.48
CA ALA A 180 10.23 -1.83 4.46
C ALA A 180 9.63 -0.43 4.29
N TYR A 181 8.30 -0.27 4.33
CA TYR A 181 7.64 1.03 4.29
C TYR A 181 7.93 1.86 5.54
N GLY A 182 7.68 1.32 6.74
CA GLY A 182 7.83 2.05 8.01
C GLY A 182 9.27 2.48 8.31
N PHE A 183 10.26 1.64 7.98
CA PHE A 183 11.68 1.98 8.14
C PHE A 183 12.23 2.76 6.92
N GLY A 184 11.75 2.45 5.72
CA GLY A 184 12.16 3.12 4.47
C GLY A 184 11.63 4.54 4.34
N PHE A 185 10.50 4.90 4.96
CA PHE A 185 9.94 6.25 4.91
C PHE A 185 10.90 7.31 5.49
N GLY A 186 11.65 6.95 6.54
CA GLY A 186 12.72 7.80 7.08
C GLY A 186 13.89 8.01 6.10
N VAL A 187 14.13 7.06 5.19
CA VAL A 187 15.20 7.10 4.18
C VAL A 187 14.74 7.75 2.86
N LEU A 188 13.47 7.57 2.48
CA LEU A 188 12.84 8.08 1.25
C LEU A 188 12.07 9.39 1.47
N THR A 189 12.51 10.21 2.42
CA THR A 189 11.93 11.55 2.60
C THR A 189 12.09 12.35 1.30
N HIS A 190 11.03 13.04 0.85
CA HIS A 190 10.98 13.89 -0.36
C HIS A 190 12.22 14.78 -0.60
N LYS A 191 12.95 15.12 0.47
CA LYS A 191 14.21 15.86 0.48
C LYS A 191 15.35 15.14 -0.28
N ARG A 192 15.46 13.81 -0.20
CA ARG A 192 16.49 13.01 -0.91
C ARG A 192 16.11 12.67 -2.35
N LEU A 193 14.81 12.62 -2.68
CA LEU A 193 14.30 12.38 -4.03
C LEU A 193 14.23 13.65 -4.90
N ARG A 194 14.15 14.84 -4.29
CA ARG A 194 14.21 16.13 -4.99
C ARG A 194 15.42 16.30 -5.91
N PRO A 195 16.68 16.04 -5.47
CA PRO A 195 17.83 16.20 -6.34
C PRO A 195 17.80 15.23 -7.53
N LEU A 196 17.34 13.99 -7.34
CA LEU A 196 17.25 12.99 -8.40
C LEU A 196 16.17 13.34 -9.44
N LYS A 197 14.98 13.74 -9.00
CA LYS A 197 13.92 14.23 -9.90
C LYS A 197 14.37 15.46 -10.69
N LYS A 198 15.10 16.39 -10.05
CA LYS A 198 15.70 17.55 -10.72
C LYS A 198 16.77 17.14 -11.72
N ALA A 199 17.59 16.13 -11.41
CA ALA A 199 18.61 15.62 -12.31
C ALA A 199 18.00 14.98 -13.56
N CYS A 200 17.00 14.10 -13.42
CA CYS A 200 16.28 13.51 -14.55
C CYS A 200 15.52 14.55 -15.39
N ALA A 201 14.88 15.53 -14.75
CA ALA A 201 14.22 16.61 -15.48
C ALA A 201 15.23 17.47 -16.27
N LYS A 202 16.39 17.77 -15.69
CA LYS A 202 17.47 18.51 -16.35
C LYS A 202 18.08 17.73 -17.51
N SER A 203 18.28 16.42 -17.37
CA SER A 203 18.79 15.58 -18.46
C SER A 203 17.78 15.47 -19.60
N ALA A 204 16.48 15.30 -19.29
CA ALA A 204 15.43 15.31 -20.29
C ALA A 204 15.34 16.64 -21.05
N TRP A 205 15.45 17.78 -20.35
CA TRP A 205 15.47 19.10 -20.98
C TRP A 205 16.68 19.31 -21.89
N ARG A 206 17.86 18.81 -21.49
CA ARG A 206 19.08 18.84 -22.32
C ARG A 206 18.93 18.01 -23.59
N MET A 207 18.37 16.81 -23.49
CA MET A 207 18.13 15.94 -24.65
C MET A 207 17.11 16.55 -25.62
N ALA A 208 16.06 17.21 -25.12
CA ALA A 208 15.09 17.92 -25.96
C ALA A 208 15.71 19.13 -26.69
N GLY A 209 16.58 19.88 -26.01
CA GLY A 209 17.32 21.00 -26.61
C GLY A 209 18.27 20.56 -27.73
N ASP A 210 19.02 19.48 -27.50
CA ASP A 210 19.95 18.92 -28.50
C ASP A 210 19.22 18.34 -29.71
N ALA A 211 18.05 17.71 -29.51
CA ALA A 211 17.21 17.23 -30.60
C ALA A 211 16.63 18.38 -31.44
N GLY A 212 16.22 19.48 -30.80
CA GLY A 212 15.72 20.68 -31.47
C GLY A 212 16.77 21.36 -32.34
N HIS A 213 18.01 21.52 -31.82
CA HIS A 213 19.10 22.12 -32.58
C HIS A 213 19.52 21.28 -33.79
N ARG A 214 19.58 19.94 -33.65
CA ARG A 214 19.88 19.04 -34.78
C ARG A 214 18.77 19.04 -35.83
N GLY A 215 17.50 19.12 -35.41
CA GLY A 215 16.35 19.23 -36.30
C GLY A 215 16.35 20.52 -37.13
N TYR A 216 16.60 21.68 -36.50
CA TYR A 216 16.69 22.96 -37.20
C TYR A 216 17.87 23.03 -38.18
N ALA A 217 19.03 22.49 -37.79
CA ALA A 217 20.20 22.41 -38.67
C ALA A 217 19.94 21.53 -39.90
N ALA A 218 19.29 20.37 -39.72
CA ALA A 218 18.90 19.49 -40.83
C ALA A 218 17.86 20.14 -41.75
N TYR A 219 16.90 20.89 -41.20
CA TYR A 219 15.89 21.61 -41.99
C TYR A 219 16.50 22.75 -42.80
N GLN A 220 17.43 23.54 -42.24
CA GLN A 220 18.14 24.59 -42.97
C GLN A 220 19.04 24.01 -44.08
N ALA A 221 19.73 22.91 -43.81
CA ALA A 221 20.53 22.21 -44.82
C ALA A 221 19.66 21.68 -45.98
N ALA A 222 18.50 21.10 -45.67
CA ALA A 222 17.56 20.61 -46.67
C ALA A 222 16.90 21.75 -47.48
N ALA A 223 16.64 22.90 -46.85
CA ALA A 223 16.11 24.09 -47.51
C ALA A 223 17.17 24.74 -48.42
N ALA A 224 18.43 24.81 -47.99
CA ALA A 224 19.53 25.34 -48.77
C ALA A 224 19.80 24.50 -50.04
N CYS A 225 19.83 23.17 -49.93
CA CYS A 225 19.97 22.28 -51.08
C CYS A 225 18.84 22.41 -52.11
N ARG A 226 17.63 22.77 -51.67
CA ARG A 226 16.45 22.90 -52.55
C ARG A 226 16.41 24.26 -53.26
N ALA A 227 17.13 25.27 -52.78
CA ALA A 227 17.24 26.58 -53.39
C ALA A 227 18.41 26.69 -54.39
N SER A 228 19.36 25.75 -54.34
CA SER A 228 20.52 25.68 -55.23
C SER A 228 20.34 24.80 -56.47
N ASN A 229 19.13 24.28 -56.69
CA ASN A 229 18.76 23.38 -57.79
C ASN A 229 17.54 23.95 -58.51
#